data_AF-A0A947WE19-F1
#
_entry.id   AF-A0A947WE19-F1
#
_cell.length_a   1.000
_cell.length_b   1.000
_cell.length_c   1.000
_cell.angle_alpha   90.00
_cell.angle_beta   90.00
_cell.angle_gamma   90.00
#
_symmetry.space_group_name_H-M   'P 1'
#
loop_
_entity.id
_entity.type
_entity.pdbx_description
1 polymer ?
#
loop_
_entity_poly.entity_id
_entity_poly.type
_entity_poly.pdbx_seq_one_letter_code
_entity_poly.pdbx_strand_id
1 'polypeptide(L)'
;MCLAVPGKVLKIYEENGLRMGRIDYAGAENAACLSCVPEAAVGRYVIVHAGFALQVLDEDEAAATLRTLTELNALIDEDDDAGPAGDRP
;
A
#
# COMPACT_ATOMS: atom_id res chain seq x y z
N MET A 1 1.26 6.75 -23.30
CA MET A 1 2.27 6.88 -22.23
C MET A 1 1.50 7.25 -20.96
N CYS A 2 1.21 6.28 -20.09
CA CYS A 2 0.40 6.52 -18.89
C CYS A 2 1.33 6.50 -17.68
N LEU A 3 1.63 7.68 -17.14
CA LEU A 3 2.37 7.82 -15.89
C LEU A 3 1.43 7.41 -14.75
N ALA A 4 1.86 6.50 -13.89
CA ALA A 4 1.13 6.18 -12.67
C ALA A 4 1.25 7.38 -11.73
N VAL A 5 0.15 8.12 -11.56
CA VAL A 5 0.11 9.31 -10.70
C VAL A 5 -0.67 8.98 -9.43
N PRO A 6 -0.13 9.27 -8.24
CA PRO A 6 -0.88 9.13 -6.99
C PRO A 6 -1.97 10.21 -6.94
N GLY A 7 -3.18 9.79 -6.58
CA GLY A 7 -4.31 10.70 -6.42
C GLY A 7 -5.07 10.43 -5.13
N LYS A 8 -5.69 11.47 -4.56
CA LYS A 8 -6.43 11.38 -3.29
C LYS A 8 -7.89 11.02 -3.56
N VAL A 9 -8.42 10.03 -2.86
CA VAL A 9 -9.83 9.67 -2.95
C VAL A 9 -10.69 10.74 -2.28
N LEU A 10 -11.49 11.47 -3.05
CA LEU A 10 -12.43 12.48 -2.54
C LEU A 10 -13.78 11.90 -2.18
N LYS A 11 -14.27 10.96 -2.99
CA LYS A 11 -15.57 10.30 -2.83
C LYS A 11 -15.52 8.88 -3.36
N ILE A 12 -16.33 8.01 -2.80
CA ILE A 12 -16.55 6.64 -3.25
C ILE A 12 -18.05 6.46 -3.48
N TYR A 13 -18.42 5.84 -4.58
CA TYR A 13 -19.80 5.56 -4.96
C TYR A 13 -19.87 4.25 -5.75
N GLU A 14 -21.05 3.65 -5.83
CA GLU A 14 -21.29 2.51 -6.73
C GLU A 14 -21.95 2.99 -8.01
N GLU A 15 -21.44 2.50 -9.14
CA GLU A 15 -22.00 2.77 -10.47
C GLU A 15 -22.03 1.46 -11.25
N ASN A 16 -23.21 1.05 -11.71
CA ASN A 16 -23.42 -0.22 -12.44
C ASN A 16 -22.91 -1.47 -11.68
N GLY A 17 -22.98 -1.48 -10.35
CA GLY A 17 -22.47 -2.57 -9.50
C GLY A 17 -20.94 -2.63 -9.38
N LEU A 18 -20.24 -1.60 -9.88
CA LEU A 18 -18.80 -1.43 -9.72
C LEU A 18 -18.52 -0.31 -8.71
N ARG A 19 -17.49 -0.52 -7.89
CA ARG A 19 -17.05 0.48 -6.93
C ARG A 19 -16.21 1.53 -7.66
N MET A 20 -16.74 2.75 -7.74
CA MET A 20 -16.10 3.89 -8.39
C MET A 20 -15.68 4.92 -7.35
N GLY A 21 -14.64 5.68 -7.66
CA GLY A 21 -14.14 6.74 -6.82
C GLY A 21 -13.82 8.00 -7.61
N ARG A 22 -14.10 9.16 -7.02
CA ARG A 22 -13.58 10.44 -7.53
C ARG A 22 -12.22 10.70 -6.90
N ILE A 23 -11.20 10.82 -7.73
CA ILE A 23 -9.80 10.98 -7.35
C ILE A 23 -9.34 12.38 -7.73
N ASP A 24 -8.69 13.09 -6.79
CA ASP A 24 -8.02 14.36 -7.04
C ASP A 24 -6.53 14.15 -7.32
N TYR A 25 -6.08 14.67 -8.45
CA TYR A 25 -4.69 14.71 -8.88
C TYR A 25 -4.21 16.15 -8.83
N ALA A 26 -3.90 16.64 -7.62
CA ALA A 26 -3.39 17.99 -7.40
C ALA A 26 -4.25 19.10 -8.06
N GLY A 27 -5.58 18.98 -7.94
CA GLY A 27 -6.55 19.91 -8.50
C GLY A 27 -7.27 19.46 -9.78
N ALA A 28 -6.90 18.30 -10.35
CA ALA A 28 -7.66 17.66 -11.42
C ALA A 28 -8.47 16.49 -10.87
N GLU A 29 -9.80 16.57 -10.96
CA GLU A 29 -10.69 15.48 -10.51
C GLU A 29 -10.98 14.50 -11.65
N ASN A 30 -10.77 13.21 -11.40
CA ASN A 30 -11.08 12.15 -12.36
C ASN A 30 -11.74 10.95 -11.67
N ALA A 31 -12.63 10.26 -12.39
CA ALA A 31 -13.23 9.03 -11.90
C ALA A 31 -12.28 7.84 -12.14
N ALA A 32 -12.15 6.96 -11.15
CA ALA A 32 -11.39 5.72 -11.25
C ALA A 32 -12.17 4.57 -10.63
N CYS A 33 -12.03 3.37 -11.21
CA CYS A 33 -12.59 2.16 -10.65
C CYS A 33 -11.74 1.71 -9.47
N LEU A 34 -12.36 1.57 -8.31
CA LEU A 34 -11.78 1.11 -7.04
C LEU A 34 -12.08 -0.36 -6.77
N SER A 35 -12.66 -1.09 -7.72
CA SER A 35 -13.05 -2.49 -7.51
C SER A 35 -11.87 -3.42 -7.23
N CYS A 36 -10.66 -3.05 -7.64
CA CYS A 36 -9.43 -3.79 -7.36
C CYS A 36 -8.83 -3.50 -5.97
N VAL A 37 -9.32 -2.45 -5.29
CA VAL A 37 -8.81 -1.99 -3.98
C VAL A 37 -10.00 -1.71 -3.04
N PRO A 38 -10.70 -2.75 -2.56
CA PRO A 38 -11.86 -2.60 -1.70
C PRO A 38 -11.55 -1.93 -0.34
N GLU A 39 -10.30 -1.91 0.08
CA GLU A 39 -9.78 -1.21 1.26
C GLU A 39 -9.62 0.31 1.05
N ALA A 40 -9.73 0.80 -0.19
CA ALA A 40 -9.65 2.22 -0.48
C ALA A 40 -10.76 2.99 0.24
N ALA A 41 -10.36 4.01 0.99
CA ALA A 41 -11.26 4.89 1.73
C ALA A 41 -11.11 6.35 1.29
N VAL A 42 -12.17 7.14 1.50
CA VAL A 42 -12.11 8.59 1.29
C VAL A 42 -10.99 9.18 2.16
N GLY A 43 -10.13 9.99 1.56
CA GLY A 43 -8.97 10.60 2.20
C GLY A 43 -7.66 9.85 2.00
N ARG A 44 -7.69 8.58 1.59
CA ARG A 44 -6.49 7.79 1.25
C ARG A 44 -5.98 8.17 -0.15
N TYR A 45 -4.70 7.89 -0.39
CA TYR A 45 -4.10 8.02 -1.71
C TYR A 45 -4.15 6.66 -2.42
N VAL A 46 -4.35 6.68 -3.73
CA VAL A 46 -4.35 5.46 -4.56
C VAL A 46 -3.48 5.69 -5.78
N ILE A 47 -2.80 4.63 -6.23
CA ILE A 47 -2.12 4.64 -7.53
C ILE A 47 -3.13 4.26 -8.60
N VAL A 48 -3.34 5.14 -9.58
CA VAL A 48 -4.25 4.87 -10.70
C VAL A 48 -3.47 4.66 -11.99
N HIS A 49 -3.83 3.62 -12.73
CA HIS A 49 -3.33 3.36 -14.07
C HIS A 49 -4.51 3.09 -15.02
N ALA A 50 -4.58 3.83 -16.12
CA ALA A 50 -5.62 3.68 -17.15
C ALA A 50 -7.08 3.75 -16.61
N GLY A 51 -7.32 4.49 -15.53
CA GLY A 51 -8.65 4.63 -14.91
C GLY A 51 -8.99 3.57 -13.85
N PHE A 52 -8.03 2.71 -13.48
CA PHE A 52 -8.18 1.71 -12.43
C PHE A 52 -7.21 1.99 -11.29
N ALA A 53 -7.71 1.96 -10.07
CA ALA A 53 -6.84 1.99 -8.90
C ALA A 53 -6.20 0.61 -8.72
N LEU A 54 -4.87 0.59 -8.68
CA LEU A 54 -4.08 -0.64 -8.56
C LEU A 54 -3.75 -0.96 -7.11
N GLN A 55 -3.45 0.07 -6.31
CA GLN A 55 -3.04 -0.10 -4.92
C GLN A 55 -3.40 1.16 -4.11
N VAL A 56 -3.80 0.95 -2.86
CA VAL A 56 -3.94 2.03 -1.88
C VAL A 56 -2.56 2.33 -1.30
N LEU A 57 -2.17 3.59 -1.33
CA LEU A 57 -1.06 4.07 -0.51
C LEU A 57 -1.59 4.18 0.92
N ASP A 58 -1.32 3.14 1.69
CA ASP A 58 -1.70 3.04 3.08
C ASP A 58 -0.46 3.20 3.99
N GLU A 59 -0.51 4.13 4.93
CA GLU A 59 0.53 4.25 5.97
C GLU A 59 0.50 3.07 6.96
N ASP A 60 -0.63 2.34 7.09
CA ASP A 60 -0.77 1.20 8.01
C ASP A 60 -0.14 -0.10 7.50
N GLU A 61 -0.03 -0.31 6.18
CA GLU A 61 0.62 -1.52 5.64
C GLU A 61 2.09 -1.60 6.09
N ALA A 62 2.75 -0.45 6.19
CA ALA A 62 4.09 -0.37 6.76
C ALA A 62 4.13 -0.86 8.22
N ALA A 63 3.11 -0.56 9.03
CA ALA A 63 3.05 -1.00 10.43
C ALA A 63 2.81 -2.51 10.56
N ALA A 64 1.97 -3.08 9.70
CA ALA A 64 1.74 -4.53 9.66
C ALA A 64 2.99 -5.28 9.17
N THR A 65 3.65 -4.80 8.12
CA THR A 65 4.93 -5.36 7.64
C THR A 65 6.03 -5.24 8.70
N LEU A 66 6.15 -4.08 9.37
CA LEU A 66 7.13 -3.89 10.45
C LEU A 66 6.87 -4.82 11.64
N ARG A 67 5.61 -5.07 12.02
CA ARG A 67 5.26 -6.05 13.06
C ARG A 67 5.71 -7.46 12.67
N THR A 68 5.36 -7.91 11.47
CA THR A 68 5.75 -9.24 10.97
C THR A 68 7.27 -9.39 10.89
N LEU A 69 7.99 -8.36 10.44
CA LEU A 69 9.46 -8.37 10.41
C LEU A 69 10.07 -8.42 11.82
N THR A 70 9.48 -7.72 12.79
CA THR A 70 9.92 -7.76 14.20
C THR A 70 9.69 -9.14 14.83
N GLU A 71 8.55 -9.76 14.53
CA GLU A 71 8.18 -11.09 15.02
C GLU A 71 9.09 -12.18 14.42
N LEU A 72 9.44 -12.06 13.13
CA LEU A 72 10.43 -12.92 12.48
C LEU A 72 11.84 -12.73 13.06
N ASN A 73 12.26 -11.50 13.36
CA ASN A 73 13.55 -11.25 14.00
C ASN A 73 13.62 -11.90 15.39
N ALA A 74 12.54 -11.82 16.18
CA ALA A 74 12.49 -12.41 17.51
C ALA A 74 12.57 -13.95 17.51
N LEU A 75 12.17 -14.62 16.43
CA LEU A 75 12.30 -16.08 16.26
C LEU A 75 13.70 -16.53 15.85
N ILE A 76 14.54 -15.62 15.34
CA ILE A 76 15.92 -15.91 14.92
C ILE A 76 16.88 -15.88 16.12
N ASP A 77 16.50 -15.27 17.24
CA ASP A 77 17.32 -15.18 18.47
C ASP A 77 17.28 -16.45 19.36
N GLU A 78 16.51 -17.50 19.02
CA GLU A 78 16.50 -18.77 19.80
C GLU A 78 17.49 -19.85 19.31
N ASP A 79 18.34 -19.56 18.30
CA ASP A 79 19.44 -20.44 17.86
C ASP A 79 20.81 -19.71 17.86
N ASP A 80 21.17 -19.06 18.98
CA ASP A 80 22.59 -18.77 19.30
C ASP A 80 23.09 -19.78 20.34
N ASP A 81 23.67 -20.89 19.89
CA ASP A 81 24.72 -21.55 20.65
C ASP A 81 26.09 -21.03 20.19
N ALA A 82 26.55 -20.00 20.91
CA ALA A 82 27.97 -19.72 21.21
C ALA A 82 28.93 -19.58 20.01
N GLY A 83 29.34 -18.34 19.73
CA GLY A 83 30.36 -18.05 18.72
C GLY A 83 31.76 -18.63 19.01
N PRO A 84 32.72 -18.40 18.09
CA PRO A 84 34.11 -18.25 18.53
C PRO A 84 34.75 -16.96 18.01
N ALA A 85 35.52 -16.36 18.90
CA ALA A 85 36.55 -15.39 18.61
C ALA A 85 37.64 -16.01 17.71
N GLY A 86 38.25 -15.16 16.87
CA GLY A 86 39.63 -15.35 16.45
C GLY A 86 39.86 -15.66 14.97
N ASP A 87 40.76 -14.85 14.42
CA ASP A 87 41.62 -15.10 13.26
C ASP A 87 41.09 -14.64 11.89
N ARG A 88 41.67 -13.52 11.46
CA ARG A 88 41.61 -13.01 10.09
C ARG A 88 43.08 -12.85 9.67
N PRO A 89 43.55 -13.52 8.60
CA PRO A 89 44.93 -13.40 8.14
C PRO A 89 45.24 -12.03 7.53
#